data_AF-A0A352W733-F1
#
_entry.id   AF-A0A352W733-F1
#
_cell.length_a   1.000
_cell.length_b   1.000
_cell.length_c   1.000
_cell.angle_alpha   90.00
_cell.angle_beta   90.00
_cell.angle_gamma   90.00
#
_symmetry.space_group_name_H-M   'P 1'
#
loop_
_entity.id
_entity.type
_entity.pdbx_description
1 polymer ?
#
loop_
_entity_poly.entity_id
_entity_poly.type
_entity_poly.pdbx_seq_one_letter_code
_entity_poly.pdbx_strand_id
1 'polypeptide(L)'
;MAEGLAAVRSALMRKNLNVDANEWRNSVALTGHVSSWEQYMEAGYAAAGKGYEAVVNDLTVEGVVPFKPSMPEPQNPIDPDTYFDAVVIGGGVIGSAIARELTRWDITVALLEKENDLAMQTSSRNDGMVHPPFAVTPGSKKAHYNQRGNKMFAQTARELGVSLEWPGMLMLFSNPWQRAFLPAIWQRIKQNEVCGAEFWNRQRVFKMEPNITADQHGGVFLPDSGIVSPYQLTVAFGENAVQNGATVLLNTVVTGFQ
;
A
#
# COMPACT_ATOMS: atom_id res chain seq x y z
N MET A 1 -21.85 7.26 -17.04
CA MET A 1 -20.91 6.19 -17.46
C MET A 1 -20.62 6.27 -18.95
N ALA A 2 -21.62 6.30 -19.85
CA ALA A 2 -21.40 6.46 -21.30
C ALA A 2 -20.56 7.68 -21.72
N GLU A 3 -20.71 8.83 -21.03
CA GLU A 3 -19.88 10.03 -21.28
C GLU A 3 -18.40 9.84 -20.91
N GLY A 4 -18.12 9.03 -19.89
CA GLY A 4 -16.76 8.75 -19.43
C GLY A 4 -15.97 7.96 -20.48
N LEU A 5 -16.56 6.89 -21.01
CA LEU A 5 -15.93 6.08 -22.06
C LEU A 5 -15.64 6.90 -23.32
N ALA A 6 -16.59 7.74 -23.75
CA ALA A 6 -16.40 8.63 -24.90
C ALA A 6 -15.26 9.63 -24.66
N ALA A 7 -15.15 10.17 -23.44
CA ALA A 7 -14.06 11.07 -23.07
C ALA A 7 -12.70 10.38 -23.05
N VAL A 8 -12.62 9.12 -22.58
CA VAL A 8 -11.40 8.30 -22.64
C VAL A 8 -10.98 8.05 -24.09
N ARG A 9 -11.89 7.55 -24.92
CA ARG A 9 -11.62 7.28 -26.35
C ARG A 9 -11.16 8.54 -27.09
N SER A 10 -11.81 9.67 -26.83
CA SER A 10 -11.42 10.96 -27.39
C SER A 10 -10.04 11.43 -26.91
N ALA A 11 -9.64 11.12 -25.68
CA ALA A 11 -8.31 11.45 -25.16
C ALA A 11 -7.22 10.58 -25.81
N LEU A 12 -7.47 9.28 -25.96
CA LEU A 12 -6.57 8.34 -26.64
C LEU A 12 -6.38 8.70 -28.12
N MET A 13 -7.46 9.02 -28.83
CA MET A 13 -7.40 9.47 -30.23
C MET A 13 -6.57 10.74 -30.41
N ARG A 14 -6.73 11.74 -29.52
CA ARG A 14 -5.92 12.99 -29.58
C ARG A 14 -4.43 12.74 -29.35
N LYS A 15 -4.08 11.66 -28.67
CA LYS A 15 -2.70 11.21 -28.45
C LYS A 15 -2.19 10.30 -29.57
N ASN A 16 -3.02 10.01 -30.58
CA ASN A 16 -2.70 9.08 -31.67
C ASN A 16 -2.27 7.68 -31.18
N LEU A 17 -2.88 7.23 -30.07
CA LEU A 17 -2.62 5.92 -29.47
C LEU A 17 -3.63 4.90 -30.01
N ASN A 18 -3.11 3.81 -30.59
CA ASN A 18 -3.93 2.69 -31.06
C ASN A 18 -4.29 1.76 -29.88
N VAL A 19 -5.16 2.26 -29.00
CA VAL A 19 -5.56 1.60 -27.76
C VAL A 19 -7.08 1.53 -27.69
N ASP A 20 -7.60 0.32 -27.47
CA ASP A 20 -9.01 0.11 -27.21
C ASP A 20 -9.33 0.44 -25.76
N ALA A 21 -10.49 1.05 -25.53
CA ALA A 21 -11.01 1.33 -24.20
C ALA A 21 -12.41 0.73 -24.06
N ASN A 22 -12.57 -0.09 -23.02
CA ASN A 22 -13.81 -0.77 -22.69
C ASN A 22 -14.17 -0.58 -21.23
N GLU A 23 -15.47 -0.53 -20.94
CA GLU A 23 -15.95 -0.44 -19.56
C GLU A 23 -15.78 -1.78 -18.85
N TRP A 24 -15.24 -1.76 -17.64
CA TRP A 24 -15.06 -2.95 -16.81
C TRP A 24 -15.40 -2.63 -15.36
N ARG A 25 -16.61 -3.02 -14.94
CA ARG A 25 -17.18 -2.63 -13.63
C ARG A 25 -17.16 -1.09 -13.49
N ASN A 26 -16.66 -0.55 -12.39
CA ASN A 26 -16.49 0.90 -12.18
C ASN A 26 -15.17 1.45 -12.77
N SER A 27 -14.50 0.69 -13.62
CA SER A 27 -13.19 1.02 -14.22
C SER A 27 -13.26 1.08 -15.73
N VAL A 28 -12.23 1.66 -16.34
CA VAL A 28 -11.98 1.53 -17.78
C VAL A 28 -10.78 0.63 -18.01
N ALA A 29 -10.95 -0.39 -18.84
CA ALA A 29 -9.88 -1.28 -19.28
C ALA A 29 -9.33 -0.80 -20.62
N LEU A 30 -8.02 -0.59 -20.65
CA LEU A 30 -7.25 -0.27 -21.85
C LEU A 30 -6.62 -1.55 -22.37
N THR A 31 -6.87 -1.90 -23.62
CA THR A 31 -6.39 -3.13 -24.25
C THR A 31 -5.77 -2.84 -25.61
N GLY A 32 -4.82 -3.67 -26.02
CA GLY A 32 -4.14 -3.54 -27.31
C GLY A 32 -2.62 -3.58 -27.21
N HIS A 33 -1.97 -2.97 -28.18
CA HIS A 33 -0.52 -3.02 -28.35
C HIS A 33 0.04 -1.62 -28.59
N VAL A 34 1.12 -1.29 -27.89
CA VAL A 34 1.85 -0.02 -28.04
C VAL A 34 3.34 -0.29 -28.30
N SER A 35 3.97 0.63 -29.02
CA SER A 35 5.37 0.48 -29.45
C SER A 35 6.39 0.85 -28.38
N SER A 36 5.98 1.57 -27.32
CA SER A 36 6.90 2.02 -26.27
C SER A 36 6.26 2.11 -24.89
N TRP A 37 7.11 2.12 -23.86
CA TRP A 37 6.67 2.28 -22.46
C TRP A 37 6.07 3.66 -22.20
N GLU A 38 6.55 4.69 -22.90
CA GLU A 38 5.98 6.03 -22.85
C GLU A 38 4.53 6.02 -23.34
N GLN A 39 4.24 5.37 -24.46
CA GLN A 39 2.86 5.22 -24.97
C GLN A 39 1.97 4.46 -23.99
N TYR A 40 2.50 3.43 -23.33
CA TYR A 40 1.80 2.69 -22.27
C TYR A 40 1.39 3.63 -21.12
N MET A 41 2.31 4.46 -20.64
CA MET A 41 2.04 5.44 -19.58
C MET A 41 1.08 6.53 -20.04
N GLU A 42 1.27 7.06 -21.25
CA GLU A 42 0.40 8.10 -21.82
C GLU A 42 -1.05 7.63 -21.97
N ALA A 43 -1.27 6.38 -22.38
CA ALA A 43 -2.60 5.78 -22.46
C ALA A 43 -3.29 5.75 -21.09
N GLY A 44 -2.58 5.30 -20.06
CA GLY A 44 -3.07 5.28 -18.68
C GLY A 44 -3.43 6.67 -18.17
N TYR A 45 -2.55 7.66 -18.38
CA TYR A 45 -2.81 9.05 -17.99
C TYR A 45 -3.96 9.70 -18.76
N ALA A 46 -4.11 9.40 -20.06
CA ALA A 46 -5.20 9.91 -20.87
C ALA A 46 -6.57 9.41 -20.39
N ALA A 47 -6.63 8.17 -19.89
CA ALA A 47 -7.85 7.56 -19.37
C ALA A 47 -8.19 7.99 -17.94
N ALA A 48 -7.21 8.43 -17.15
CA ALA A 48 -7.40 8.82 -15.77
C ALA A 48 -8.31 10.07 -15.62
N GLY A 49 -9.11 10.10 -14.56
CA GLY A 49 -9.96 11.25 -14.23
C GLY A 49 -11.16 11.48 -15.17
N LYS A 50 -11.55 10.47 -15.96
CA LYS A 50 -12.66 10.54 -16.93
C LYS A 50 -13.95 9.87 -16.44
N GLY A 51 -14.21 9.94 -15.14
CA GLY A 51 -15.45 9.44 -14.54
C GLY A 51 -15.45 7.95 -14.16
N TYR A 52 -14.29 7.29 -14.21
CA TYR A 52 -14.07 5.95 -13.69
C TYR A 52 -13.25 5.99 -12.40
N GLU A 53 -13.47 5.02 -11.51
CA GLU A 53 -12.73 4.90 -10.23
C GLU A 53 -11.29 4.47 -10.44
N ALA A 54 -11.04 3.65 -11.47
CA ALA A 54 -9.71 3.16 -11.81
C ALA A 54 -9.54 2.95 -13.33
N VAL A 55 -8.27 2.83 -13.72
CA VAL A 55 -7.84 2.44 -15.07
C VAL A 55 -7.14 1.09 -14.96
N VAL A 56 -7.63 0.08 -15.68
CA VAL A 56 -6.94 -1.20 -15.85
C VAL A 56 -6.13 -1.09 -17.13
N ASN A 57 -4.80 -1.12 -17.01
CA ASN A 57 -3.91 -0.99 -18.16
C ASN A 57 -3.42 -2.37 -18.60
N ASP A 58 -4.17 -3.01 -19.48
CA ASP A 58 -3.92 -4.33 -20.06
C ASP A 58 -3.37 -4.21 -21.49
N LEU A 59 -2.38 -3.33 -21.63
CA LEU A 59 -1.64 -3.11 -22.87
C LEU A 59 -0.37 -3.96 -22.92
N THR A 60 -0.06 -4.45 -24.11
CA THR A 60 1.25 -5.04 -24.41
C THR A 60 2.19 -3.98 -24.98
N VAL A 61 3.47 -4.07 -24.66
CA VAL A 61 4.50 -3.14 -25.16
C VAL A 61 5.49 -3.92 -26.00
N GLU A 62 5.81 -3.42 -27.19
CA GLU A 62 6.81 -4.02 -28.08
C GLU A 62 8.15 -4.23 -27.34
N GLY A 63 8.70 -5.44 -27.45
CA GLY A 63 9.96 -5.81 -26.79
C GLY A 63 9.90 -5.98 -25.27
N VAL A 64 8.75 -5.73 -24.62
CA VAL A 64 8.57 -5.93 -23.18
C VAL A 64 7.83 -7.24 -22.94
N VAL A 65 8.51 -8.19 -22.31
CA VAL A 65 7.87 -9.41 -21.81
C VAL A 65 7.11 -9.06 -20.54
N PRO A 66 5.77 -9.25 -20.49
CA PRO A 66 5.01 -8.98 -19.28
C PRO A 66 5.55 -9.82 -18.11
N PHE A 67 5.61 -9.22 -16.92
CA PHE A 67 5.88 -9.99 -15.72
C PHE A 67 4.76 -11.01 -15.53
N LYS A 68 5.09 -12.30 -15.61
CA LYS A 68 4.17 -13.37 -15.27
C LYS A 68 4.33 -13.66 -13.77
N PRO A 69 3.27 -13.54 -12.95
CA PRO A 69 3.34 -13.93 -11.55
C PRO A 69 3.82 -15.37 -11.44
N SER A 70 4.75 -15.64 -10.52
CA SER A 70 5.10 -17.01 -10.16
C SER A 70 3.83 -17.70 -9.64
N MET A 71 3.53 -18.86 -10.20
CA MET A 71 2.42 -19.71 -9.78
C MET A 71 3.02 -21.08 -9.47
N PRO A 72 2.90 -21.57 -8.23
CA PRO A 72 3.29 -22.94 -7.95
C PRO A 72 2.37 -23.89 -8.73
N GLU A 73 2.84 -25.12 -8.95
CA GLU A 73 1.96 -26.18 -9.44
C GLU A 73 0.77 -26.34 -8.46
N PRO A 74 -0.48 -26.33 -8.94
CA PRO A 74 -1.63 -26.48 -8.08
C PRO A 74 -1.55 -27.78 -7.30
N GLN A 75 -1.64 -27.66 -5.98
CA GLN A 75 -1.62 -28.77 -5.05
C GLN A 75 -2.81 -28.68 -4.11
N ASN A 76 -3.29 -29.83 -3.64
CA ASN A 76 -4.30 -29.94 -2.60
C ASN A 76 -3.63 -30.50 -1.34
N PRO A 77 -2.92 -29.66 -0.57
CA PRO A 77 -2.16 -30.12 0.59
C PRO A 77 -3.05 -30.41 1.81
N ILE A 78 -4.36 -30.15 1.69
CA ILE A 78 -5.36 -30.34 2.73
C ILE A 78 -6.25 -31.50 2.32
N ASP A 79 -6.60 -32.36 3.28
CA ASP A 79 -7.65 -33.36 3.08
C ASP A 79 -8.96 -32.67 2.68
N PRO A 80 -9.66 -33.10 1.61
CA PRO A 80 -10.96 -32.57 1.19
C PRO A 80 -12.01 -32.49 2.29
N ASP A 81 -11.93 -33.35 3.32
CA ASP A 81 -12.86 -33.38 4.45
C ASP A 81 -12.41 -32.47 5.61
N THR A 82 -11.30 -31.73 5.47
CA THR A 82 -10.86 -30.74 6.47
C THR A 82 -11.67 -29.46 6.33
N TYR A 83 -12.26 -29.04 7.45
CA TYR A 83 -12.99 -27.78 7.53
C TYR A 83 -12.20 -26.75 8.34
N PHE A 84 -12.21 -25.52 7.86
CA PHE A 84 -11.75 -24.34 8.60
C PHE A 84 -12.92 -23.37 8.75
N ASP A 85 -13.07 -22.77 9.92
CA ASP A 85 -14.05 -21.71 10.16
C ASP A 85 -13.70 -20.45 9.36
N ALA A 86 -12.40 -20.19 9.14
CA ALA A 86 -11.93 -19.09 8.31
C ALA A 86 -10.72 -19.48 7.45
N VAL A 87 -10.77 -19.08 6.17
CA VAL A 87 -9.66 -19.20 5.22
C VAL A 87 -9.22 -17.80 4.75
N VAL A 88 -7.95 -17.49 4.96
CA VAL A 88 -7.30 -16.26 4.52
C VAL A 88 -6.46 -16.56 3.29
N ILE A 89 -6.66 -15.80 2.21
CA ILE A 89 -5.92 -15.98 0.96
C ILE A 89 -4.92 -14.82 0.81
N GLY A 90 -3.64 -15.15 0.83
CA GLY A 90 -2.51 -14.24 0.71
C GLY A 90 -1.77 -14.02 2.03
N GLY A 91 -0.49 -14.38 2.06
CA GLY A 91 0.48 -14.23 3.15
C GLY A 91 1.20 -12.89 3.18
N GLY A 92 0.55 -11.82 2.71
CA GLY A 92 1.01 -10.45 2.93
C GLY A 92 0.77 -9.98 4.36
N VAL A 93 1.19 -8.75 4.68
CA VAL A 93 1.01 -8.13 6.02
C VAL A 93 -0.45 -8.11 6.45
N ILE A 94 -1.38 -7.88 5.50
CA ILE A 94 -2.82 -7.84 5.78
C ILE A 94 -3.33 -9.24 6.13
N GLY A 95 -3.07 -10.24 5.29
CA GLY A 95 -3.55 -11.60 5.54
C GLY A 95 -2.94 -12.22 6.79
N SER A 96 -1.64 -12.01 7.01
CA SER A 96 -0.94 -12.49 8.20
C SER A 96 -1.48 -11.82 9.48
N ALA A 97 -1.75 -10.52 9.46
CA ALA A 97 -2.39 -9.83 10.59
C ALA A 97 -3.83 -10.30 10.82
N ILE A 98 -4.61 -10.56 9.77
CA ILE A 98 -5.96 -11.13 9.88
C ILE A 98 -5.90 -12.53 10.52
N ALA A 99 -5.02 -13.41 10.05
CA ALA A 99 -4.87 -14.75 10.62
C ALA A 99 -4.49 -14.69 12.11
N ARG A 100 -3.57 -13.79 12.48
CA ARG A 100 -3.23 -13.55 13.89
C ARG A 100 -4.44 -13.10 14.72
N GLU A 101 -5.22 -12.13 14.23
CA GLU A 101 -6.37 -11.65 15.01
C GLU A 101 -7.50 -12.68 15.08
N LEU A 102 -7.70 -13.50 14.04
CA LEU A 102 -8.69 -14.58 14.03
C LEU A 102 -8.33 -15.70 15.01
N THR A 103 -7.05 -16.04 15.15
CA THR A 103 -6.59 -17.07 16.11
C THR A 103 -6.69 -16.65 17.58
N ARG A 104 -7.19 -15.44 17.88
CA ARG A 104 -7.56 -15.03 19.25
C ARG A 104 -8.93 -15.57 19.68
N TRP A 105 -9.70 -16.11 18.73
CA TRP A 105 -10.99 -16.71 18.95
C TRP A 105 -10.86 -18.23 18.88
N ASP A 106 -11.82 -18.94 19.47
CA ASP A 106 -11.88 -20.41 19.42
C ASP A 106 -12.45 -20.88 18.08
N ILE A 107 -11.66 -20.68 17.01
CA ILE A 107 -12.00 -21.03 15.62
C ILE A 107 -10.77 -21.59 14.90
N THR A 108 -11.02 -22.44 13.92
CA THR A 108 -10.01 -23.02 13.04
C THR A 108 -9.69 -22.08 11.87
N VAL A 109 -8.41 -21.75 11.68
CA VAL A 109 -7.95 -20.76 10.68
C VAL A 109 -6.91 -21.38 9.75
N ALA A 110 -7.09 -21.20 8.44
CA ALA A 110 -6.08 -21.48 7.44
C ALA A 110 -5.62 -20.18 6.75
N LEU A 111 -4.33 -20.05 6.47
CA LEU A 111 -3.77 -19.04 5.57
C LEU A 111 -3.11 -19.73 4.38
N LEU A 112 -3.54 -19.38 3.17
CA LEU A 112 -3.02 -19.93 1.91
C LEU A 112 -2.14 -18.87 1.23
N GLU A 113 -0.89 -19.21 0.93
CA GLU A 113 0.05 -18.35 0.21
C GLU A 113 0.64 -19.13 -0.97
N LYS A 114 0.61 -18.52 -2.16
CA LYS A 114 1.12 -19.13 -3.40
C LYS A 114 2.65 -19.12 -3.44
N GLU A 115 3.28 -18.16 -2.79
CA GLU A 115 4.72 -18.07 -2.70
C GLU A 115 5.29 -19.11 -1.71
N ASN A 116 6.60 -19.32 -1.78
CA ASN A 116 7.31 -20.26 -0.92
C ASN A 116 7.62 -19.72 0.49
N ASP A 117 7.26 -18.47 0.77
CA ASP A 117 7.36 -17.80 2.07
C ASP A 117 6.33 -16.66 2.15
N LEU A 118 6.08 -16.16 3.36
CA LEU A 118 5.26 -14.98 3.60
C LEU A 118 5.96 -13.70 3.13
N ALA A 119 5.19 -12.64 2.94
CA ALA A 119 5.69 -11.32 2.56
C ALA A 119 6.45 -11.28 1.21
N MET A 120 6.40 -12.31 0.37
CA MET A 120 7.17 -12.40 -0.87
C MET A 120 6.72 -11.46 -2.00
N GLN A 121 5.74 -10.58 -1.75
CA GLN A 121 5.19 -9.58 -2.69
C GLN A 121 5.29 -8.14 -2.15
N THR A 122 4.25 -7.32 -2.26
CA THR A 122 4.24 -5.90 -1.88
C THR A 122 4.65 -5.64 -0.42
N SER A 123 4.31 -6.55 0.49
CA SER A 123 4.57 -6.38 1.92
C SER A 123 6.05 -6.36 2.29
N SER A 124 6.96 -6.96 1.50
CA SER A 124 8.41 -6.82 1.71
C SER A 124 9.04 -5.69 0.88
N ARG A 125 8.30 -5.12 -0.08
CA ARG A 125 8.80 -4.14 -1.07
C ARG A 125 8.19 -2.76 -0.84
N ASN A 126 8.30 -2.28 0.39
CA ASN A 126 7.94 -0.93 0.81
C ASN A 126 9.02 -0.37 1.74
N ASP A 127 8.91 0.91 2.09
CA ASP A 127 9.89 1.64 2.90
C ASP A 127 9.87 1.26 4.39
N GLY A 128 8.91 0.43 4.85
CA GLY A 128 8.78 0.05 6.25
C GLY A 128 8.32 1.19 7.16
N MET A 129 7.79 2.28 6.60
CA MET A 129 7.42 3.47 7.36
C MET A 129 6.06 3.30 8.04
N VAL A 130 6.04 3.51 9.36
CA VAL A 130 4.80 3.72 10.11
C VAL A 130 4.41 5.18 9.93
N HIS A 131 3.59 5.47 8.91
CA HIS A 131 3.27 6.85 8.55
C HIS A 131 2.50 7.59 9.64
N PRO A 132 2.83 8.86 9.92
CA PRO A 132 1.97 9.73 10.71
C PRO A 132 0.69 10.02 9.91
N PRO A 133 -0.47 10.22 10.55
CA PRO A 133 -1.74 10.44 9.86
C PRO A 133 -1.85 11.85 9.23
N PHE A 134 -0.80 12.37 8.60
CA PHE A 134 -0.77 13.71 8.03
C PHE A 134 -1.23 13.76 6.55
N ALA A 135 -0.64 12.93 5.69
CA ALA A 135 -0.83 13.00 4.23
C ALA A 135 -2.17 12.40 3.74
N VAL A 136 -2.97 11.86 4.65
CA VAL A 136 -4.27 11.22 4.38
C VAL A 136 -5.40 12.24 4.33
N THR A 137 -6.41 12.01 3.49
CA THR A 137 -7.59 12.88 3.39
C THR A 137 -8.41 12.79 4.68
N PRO A 138 -8.67 13.92 5.38
CA PRO A 138 -9.48 13.91 6.59
C PRO A 138 -10.85 13.26 6.38
N GLY A 139 -11.31 12.49 7.39
CA GLY A 139 -12.58 11.77 7.34
C GLY A 139 -12.60 10.53 6.44
N SER A 140 -11.53 10.23 5.70
CA SER A 140 -11.45 9.01 4.89
C SER A 140 -11.22 7.75 5.74
N LYS A 141 -11.60 6.58 5.21
CA LYS A 141 -11.24 5.28 5.82
C LYS A 141 -9.73 5.13 5.99
N LYS A 142 -8.93 5.65 5.06
CA LYS A 142 -7.47 5.65 5.16
C LYS A 142 -7.00 6.46 6.36
N ALA A 143 -7.58 7.63 6.62
CA ALA A 143 -7.26 8.41 7.82
C ALA A 143 -7.65 7.67 9.10
N HIS A 144 -8.85 7.07 9.15
CA HIS A 144 -9.30 6.28 10.29
C HIS A 144 -8.33 5.12 10.62
N TYR A 145 -8.00 4.28 9.64
CA TYR A 145 -7.11 3.13 9.86
C TYR A 145 -5.65 3.53 10.07
N ASN A 146 -5.17 4.60 9.42
CA ASN A 146 -3.80 5.09 9.63
C ASN A 146 -3.63 5.55 11.08
N GLN A 147 -4.56 6.36 11.60
CA GLN A 147 -4.47 6.86 12.96
C GLN A 147 -4.56 5.71 13.98
N ARG A 148 -5.54 4.81 13.81
CA ARG A 148 -5.72 3.66 14.70
C ARG A 148 -4.51 2.73 14.66
N GLY A 149 -4.04 2.39 13.46
CA GLY A 149 -2.89 1.51 13.25
C GLY A 149 -1.62 2.10 13.85
N ASN A 150 -1.31 3.37 13.59
CA ASN A 150 -0.13 4.06 14.11
C ASN A 150 -0.05 3.95 15.65
N LYS A 151 -1.17 4.18 16.36
CA LYS A 151 -1.27 4.03 17.83
C LYS A 151 -1.02 2.60 18.33
N MET A 152 -1.30 1.59 17.51
CA MET A 152 -1.15 0.17 17.87
C MET A 152 0.28 -0.36 17.64
N PHE A 153 1.04 0.23 16.71
CA PHE A 153 2.32 -0.32 16.24
C PHE A 153 3.34 -0.58 17.37
N ALA A 154 3.44 0.33 18.35
CA ALA A 154 4.38 0.16 19.46
C ALA A 154 4.05 -1.07 20.33
N GLN A 155 2.76 -1.33 20.57
CA GLN A 155 2.33 -2.51 21.30
C GLN A 155 2.55 -3.77 20.45
N THR A 156 2.10 -3.75 19.20
CA THR A 156 2.24 -4.89 18.28
C THR A 156 3.69 -5.28 18.07
N ALA A 157 4.59 -4.32 17.90
CA ALA A 157 6.01 -4.59 17.73
C ALA A 157 6.63 -5.28 18.95
N ARG A 158 6.24 -4.86 20.16
CA ARG A 158 6.66 -5.54 21.40
C ARG A 158 6.11 -6.95 21.53
N GLU A 159 4.83 -7.15 21.24
CA GLU A 159 4.17 -8.47 21.29
C GLU A 159 4.81 -9.47 20.32
N LEU A 160 5.19 -9.00 19.13
CA LEU A 160 5.80 -9.82 18.09
C LEU A 160 7.33 -9.89 18.17
N GLY A 161 7.96 -9.16 19.08
CA GLY A 161 9.43 -9.13 19.21
C GLY A 161 10.15 -8.51 18.01
N VAL A 162 9.52 -7.59 17.27
CA VAL A 162 10.12 -6.94 16.10
C VAL A 162 10.68 -5.55 16.46
N SER A 163 11.81 -5.18 15.84
CA SER A 163 12.41 -3.87 16.05
C SER A 163 11.55 -2.76 15.44
N LEU A 164 11.30 -1.71 16.23
CA LEU A 164 10.56 -0.53 15.81
C LEU A 164 11.28 0.71 16.34
N GLU A 165 11.62 1.62 15.43
CA GLU A 165 12.23 2.90 15.75
C GLU A 165 11.25 4.03 15.46
N TRP A 166 11.33 5.13 16.22
CA TRP A 166 10.50 6.33 16.02
C TRP A 166 11.37 7.57 15.76
N PRO A 167 12.08 7.62 14.62
CA PRO A 167 12.93 8.77 14.28
C PRO A 167 12.11 10.04 13.96
N GLY A 168 10.80 9.90 13.70
CA GLY A 168 9.96 10.98 13.21
C GLY A 168 10.13 11.22 11.70
N MET A 169 9.32 12.13 11.17
CA MET A 169 9.33 12.53 9.76
C MET A 169 9.45 14.05 9.68
N LEU A 170 10.43 14.55 8.92
CA LEU A 170 10.58 15.97 8.64
C LEU A 170 10.08 16.29 7.23
N MET A 171 8.96 17.02 7.15
CA MET A 171 8.46 17.57 5.90
C MET A 171 9.10 18.93 5.63
N LEU A 172 10.03 18.98 4.67
CA LEU A 172 10.72 20.20 4.30
C LEU A 172 9.87 21.11 3.41
N PHE A 173 10.11 22.41 3.54
CA PHE A 173 9.65 23.40 2.58
C PHE A 173 10.71 23.58 1.49
N SER A 174 10.37 23.15 0.27
CA SER A 174 11.17 23.29 -0.94
C SER A 174 11.27 24.75 -1.42
N ASN A 175 10.34 25.63 -1.02
CA ASN A 175 10.34 27.03 -1.44
C ASN A 175 9.93 27.94 -0.26
N PRO A 176 10.38 29.21 -0.21
CA PRO A 176 10.06 30.12 0.90
C PRO A 176 8.56 30.36 1.08
N TRP A 177 7.82 30.42 -0.03
CA TRP A 177 6.38 30.69 -0.05
C TRP A 177 5.54 29.57 0.58
N GLN A 178 6.08 28.34 0.67
CA GLN A 178 5.33 27.23 1.26
C GLN A 178 5.03 27.45 2.75
N ARG A 179 5.80 28.30 3.44
CA ARG A 179 5.50 28.74 4.81
C ARG A 179 4.13 29.41 4.93
N ALA A 180 3.62 30.04 3.87
CA ALA A 180 2.29 30.62 3.87
C ALA A 180 1.17 29.57 4.04
N PHE A 181 1.44 28.30 3.73
CA PHE A 181 0.49 27.19 3.94
C PHE A 181 0.51 26.61 5.36
N LEU A 182 1.36 27.11 6.26
CA LEU A 182 1.39 26.65 7.65
C LEU A 182 0.00 26.58 8.31
N PRO A 183 -0.90 27.58 8.17
CA PRO A 183 -2.25 27.48 8.75
C PRO A 183 -3.04 26.26 8.25
N ALA A 184 -2.96 25.96 6.95
CA ALA A 184 -3.62 24.80 6.35
C ALA A 184 -2.98 23.48 6.81
N ILE A 185 -1.65 23.44 6.95
CA ILE A 185 -0.90 22.30 7.48
C ILE A 185 -1.34 22.01 8.93
N TRP A 186 -1.40 23.04 9.78
CA TRP A 186 -1.85 22.91 11.17
C TRP A 186 -3.32 22.51 11.28
N GLN A 187 -4.18 23.01 10.40
CA GLN A 187 -5.56 22.57 10.32
C GLN A 187 -5.64 21.07 10.01
N ARG A 188 -4.81 20.58 9.08
CA ARG A 188 -4.76 19.16 8.72
C ARG A 188 -4.21 18.28 9.84
N ILE A 189 -3.16 18.73 10.52
CA ILE A 189 -2.62 18.10 11.74
C ILE A 189 -3.72 17.93 12.78
N LYS A 190 -4.52 18.97 13.01
CA LYS A 190 -5.64 18.94 13.96
C LYS A 190 -6.75 17.98 13.50
N GLN A 191 -7.15 18.05 12.23
CA GLN A 191 -8.23 17.22 11.68
C GLN A 191 -7.91 15.71 11.70
N ASN A 192 -6.64 15.35 11.53
CA ASN A 192 -6.21 13.96 11.57
C ASN A 192 -5.62 13.53 12.93
N GLU A 193 -5.65 14.43 13.92
CA GLU A 193 -5.13 14.25 15.28
C GLU A 193 -3.68 13.72 15.31
N VAL A 194 -2.81 14.33 14.51
CA VAL A 194 -1.37 14.03 14.56
C VAL A 194 -0.79 14.59 15.86
N CYS A 195 -0.11 13.76 16.66
CA CYS A 195 0.42 14.16 17.95
C CYS A 195 1.84 14.73 17.80
N GLY A 196 2.18 15.70 18.65
CA GLY A 196 3.55 16.20 18.82
C GLY A 196 4.15 16.90 17.59
N ALA A 197 3.36 17.26 16.58
CA ALA A 197 3.88 17.96 15.41
C ALA A 197 4.51 19.30 15.80
N GLU A 198 5.64 19.64 15.19
CA GLU A 198 6.41 20.86 15.48
C GLU A 198 6.82 21.58 14.20
N PHE A 199 6.73 22.91 14.19
CA PHE A 199 7.38 23.70 13.15
C PHE A 199 8.87 23.87 13.46
N TRP A 200 9.73 23.51 12.50
CA TRP A 200 11.17 23.71 12.57
C TRP A 200 11.60 24.80 11.60
N ASN A 201 12.21 25.86 12.13
CA ASN A 201 12.83 26.87 11.29
C ASN A 201 14.11 26.32 10.63
N ARG A 202 14.65 27.06 9.65
CA ARG A 202 15.84 26.68 8.88
C ARG A 202 17.04 26.32 9.76
N GLN A 203 17.29 27.08 10.83
CA GLN A 203 18.41 26.86 11.76
C GLN A 203 18.24 25.56 12.54
N ARG A 204 17.03 25.29 13.04
CA ARG A 204 16.72 24.05 13.75
C ARG A 204 16.87 22.83 12.85
N VAL A 205 16.41 22.93 11.59
CA VAL A 205 16.59 21.85 10.60
C VAL A 205 18.07 21.53 10.41
N PHE A 206 18.97 22.50 10.20
CA PHE A 206 20.41 22.22 10.09
C PHE A 206 21.04 21.67 11.36
N LYS A 207 20.56 22.12 12.54
CA LYS A 207 21.05 21.62 13.82
C LYS A 207 20.72 20.14 14.01
N MET A 208 19.52 19.72 13.60
CA MET A 208 19.05 18.35 13.77
C MET A 208 19.49 17.43 12.63
N GLU A 209 19.47 17.93 11.39
CA GLU A 209 19.80 17.20 10.16
C GLU A 209 20.97 17.88 9.43
N PRO A 210 22.22 17.70 9.88
CA PRO A 210 23.37 18.44 9.35
C PRO A 210 23.71 18.13 7.90
N ASN A 211 23.28 16.97 7.39
CA ASN A 211 23.53 16.52 6.01
C ASN A 211 22.41 16.91 5.04
N ILE A 212 21.42 17.68 5.49
CA ILE A 212 20.27 18.08 4.67
C ILE A 212 20.66 19.09 3.59
N THR A 213 19.83 19.22 2.55
CA THR A 213 20.05 20.21 1.49
C THR A 213 20.16 21.63 2.04
N ALA A 214 21.14 22.38 1.52
CA ALA A 214 21.35 23.77 1.87
C ALA A 214 20.15 24.68 1.49
N ASP A 215 19.29 24.25 0.56
CA ASP A 215 18.19 25.06 0.03
C ASP A 215 16.86 24.91 0.81
N GLN A 216 16.84 24.21 1.94
CA GLN A 216 15.60 24.05 2.72
C GLN A 216 15.14 25.34 3.40
N HIS A 217 13.82 25.55 3.47
CA HIS A 217 13.22 26.73 4.08
C HIS A 217 12.50 26.44 5.40
N GLY A 218 13.01 25.52 6.20
CA GLY A 218 12.35 24.97 7.39
C GLY A 218 11.41 23.83 7.01
N GLY A 219 10.59 23.39 7.97
CA GLY A 219 9.68 22.29 7.76
C GLY A 219 8.78 22.01 8.94
N VAL A 220 8.00 20.95 8.84
CA VAL A 220 7.18 20.43 9.94
C VAL A 220 7.68 19.04 10.30
N PHE A 221 8.09 18.90 11.56
CA PHE A 221 8.48 17.63 12.15
C PHE A 221 7.26 16.92 12.73
N LEU A 222 7.15 15.62 12.45
CA LEU A 222 6.06 14.75 12.85
C LEU A 222 6.66 13.57 13.62
N PRO A 223 6.60 13.54 14.97
CA PRO A 223 7.27 12.53 15.77
C PRO A 223 6.62 11.15 15.67
N ASP A 224 5.32 11.09 15.35
CA ASP A 224 4.54 9.85 15.18
C ASP A 224 4.89 9.08 13.90
N SER A 225 6.12 9.19 13.41
CA SER A 225 6.61 8.42 12.28
C SER A 225 7.63 7.41 12.74
N GLY A 226 7.35 6.14 12.44
CA GLY A 226 8.21 5.02 12.80
C GLY A 226 8.81 4.32 11.60
N ILE A 227 9.78 3.45 11.85
CA ILE A 227 10.39 2.56 10.86
C ILE A 227 10.45 1.16 11.47
N VAL A 228 10.00 0.18 10.70
CA VAL A 228 10.03 -1.26 11.04
C VAL A 228 10.50 -2.04 9.81
N SER A 229 11.11 -3.20 10.02
CA SER A 229 11.33 -4.14 8.91
C SER A 229 10.00 -4.74 8.44
N PRO A 230 9.50 -4.39 7.25
CA PRO A 230 8.14 -4.80 6.84
C PRO A 230 8.09 -6.30 6.51
N TYR A 231 9.22 -6.89 6.10
CA TYR A 231 9.39 -8.34 5.97
C TYR A 231 9.28 -9.04 7.33
N GLN A 232 10.12 -8.66 8.31
CA GLN A 232 10.13 -9.29 9.63
C GLN A 232 8.79 -9.13 10.35
N LEU A 233 8.14 -7.95 10.25
CA LEU A 233 6.81 -7.74 10.81
C LEU A 233 5.78 -8.70 10.22
N THR A 234 5.77 -8.86 8.90
CA THR A 234 4.81 -9.75 8.22
C THR A 234 5.03 -11.21 8.60
N VAL A 235 6.27 -11.66 8.61
CA VAL A 235 6.63 -13.03 9.03
C VAL A 235 6.25 -13.25 10.49
N ALA A 236 6.56 -12.33 11.39
CA ALA A 236 6.22 -12.44 12.81
C ALA A 236 4.69 -12.51 13.05
N PHE A 237 3.88 -11.79 12.26
CA PHE A 237 2.43 -11.96 12.28
C PHE A 237 2.02 -13.40 11.94
N GLY A 238 2.58 -13.97 10.87
CA GLY A 238 2.27 -15.34 10.44
C GLY A 238 2.74 -16.40 11.44
N GLU A 239 3.97 -16.28 11.94
CA GLU A 239 4.52 -17.17 12.97
C GLU A 239 3.69 -17.12 14.25
N ASN A 240 3.27 -15.93 14.68
CA ASN A 240 2.40 -15.79 15.85
C ASN A 240 1.01 -16.41 15.62
N ALA A 241 0.46 -16.31 14.40
CA ALA A 241 -0.78 -17.00 14.05
C ALA A 241 -0.61 -18.53 14.15
N VAL A 242 0.51 -19.08 13.67
CA VAL A 242 0.82 -20.52 13.78
C VAL A 242 0.96 -20.94 15.25
N GLN A 243 1.64 -20.15 16.07
CA GLN A 243 1.75 -20.39 17.53
C GLN A 243 0.38 -20.45 18.21
N ASN A 244 -0.61 -19.72 17.68
CA ASN A 244 -2.00 -19.73 18.18
C ASN A 244 -2.89 -20.76 17.47
N GLY A 245 -2.34 -21.64 16.63
CA GLY A 245 -3.07 -22.75 16.00
C GLY A 245 -3.54 -22.54 14.56
N ALA A 246 -3.18 -21.43 13.89
CA ALA A 246 -3.44 -21.31 12.45
C ALA A 246 -2.61 -22.33 11.66
N THR A 247 -3.22 -22.86 10.59
CA THR A 247 -2.51 -23.65 9.57
C THR A 247 -2.06 -22.72 8.45
N VAL A 248 -0.74 -22.59 8.25
CA VAL A 248 -0.19 -21.79 7.14
C VAL A 248 0.32 -22.72 6.04
N LEU A 249 -0.20 -22.53 4.82
CA LEU A 249 0.09 -23.37 3.66
C LEU A 249 0.74 -22.52 2.58
N LEU A 250 2.07 -22.66 2.48
CA LEU A 250 2.89 -22.04 1.45
C LEU A 250 2.80 -22.86 0.15
N ASN A 251 3.26 -22.30 -0.97
CA ASN A 251 3.16 -22.91 -2.31
C ASN A 251 1.73 -23.37 -2.66
N THR A 252 0.71 -22.75 -2.07
CA THR A 252 -0.69 -23.18 -2.16
C THR A 252 -1.50 -22.07 -2.80
N VAL A 253 -1.75 -22.25 -4.09
CA VAL A 253 -2.46 -21.27 -4.91
C VAL A 253 -3.95 -21.58 -4.99
N VAL A 254 -4.79 -20.58 -4.70
CA VAL A 254 -6.24 -20.69 -4.90
C VAL A 254 -6.57 -20.41 -6.36
N THR A 255 -7.22 -21.37 -7.02
CA THR A 255 -7.57 -21.30 -8.45
C THR A 255 -9.02 -20.93 -8.70
N GLY A 256 -9.90 -21.06 -7.70
CA GLY A 256 -11.31 -20.74 -7.81
C GLY A 256 -12.09 -21.04 -6.53
N PHE A 257 -13.40 -20.74 -6.57
CA PHE A 257 -14.38 -21.05 -5.52
C PHE A 257 -15.53 -21.81 -6.17
N GLN A 258 -16.15 -22.72 -5.41
CA GLN A 258 -17.35 -23.45 -5.82
C GLN A 258 -18.58 -22.86 -5.13
#